data_AF-A0A916DHM6-F1
#
_entry.id   AF-A0A916DHM6-F1
#
_cell.length_a   1.000
_cell.length_b   1.000
_cell.length_c   1.000
_cell.angle_alpha   90.00
_cell.angle_beta   90.00
_cell.angle_gamma   90.00
#
_symmetry.space_group_name_H-M   'P 1'
#
loop_
_entity.id
_entity.type
_entity.pdbx_description
1 polymer ?
#
loop_
_entity_poly.entity_id
_entity_poly.type
_entity_poly.pdbx_seq_one_letter_code
_entity_poly.pdbx_strand_id
1 'polypeptide(L)' 'MAAAPKTASFEAALRELEGIVQSMESGDAPLEESLAHYERGMALLKQCQDALARAEQKIRVLEGDALRDFDAGDAED' A
#
# COMPACT_ATOMS: atom_id res chain seq x y z
N MET A 1 -22.78 10.14 3.58
CA MET A 1 -21.45 9.92 4.17
C MET A 1 -20.64 9.13 3.17
N ALA A 2 -19.68 9.76 2.49
CA ALA A 2 -18.91 9.10 1.43
C ALA A 2 -17.53 8.73 1.98
N ALA A 3 -17.32 7.46 2.29
CA ALA A 3 -15.97 6.92 2.45
C ALA A 3 -15.37 6.75 1.05
N ALA A 4 -14.66 7.77 0.56
CA ALA A 4 -13.83 7.65 -0.63
C ALA A 4 -12.65 6.68 -0.35
N PRO A 5 -12.18 5.94 -1.36
CA PRO A 5 -11.72 4.57 -1.17
C PRO A 5 -10.24 4.49 -0.78
N LYS A 6 -9.89 3.58 0.15
CA LYS A 6 -8.50 3.29 0.54
C LYS A 6 -7.58 2.96 -0.65
N THR A 7 -8.12 2.45 -1.76
CA THR A 7 -7.39 2.23 -3.02
C THR A 7 -6.88 3.53 -3.66
N ALA A 8 -7.63 4.64 -3.57
CA ALA A 8 -7.15 5.93 -4.05
C ALA A 8 -5.89 6.39 -3.30
N SER A 9 -5.71 5.99 -2.03
CA SER A 9 -4.54 6.37 -1.23
C SER A 9 -3.26 5.60 -1.59
N PHE A 10 -3.38 4.36 -2.08
CA PHE A 10 -2.24 3.59 -2.56
C PHE A 10 -1.82 4.03 -3.97
N GLU A 11 -2.77 4.07 -4.91
CA GLU A 11 -2.47 4.45 -6.30
C GLU A 11 -2.01 5.91 -6.43
N ALA A 12 -2.46 6.80 -5.55
CA ALA A 12 -1.95 8.16 -5.50
C ALA A 12 -0.51 8.21 -4.96
N ALA A 13 -0.22 7.48 -3.86
CA ALA A 13 1.12 7.44 -3.29
C ALA A 13 2.13 6.80 -4.26
N LEU A 14 1.72 5.75 -4.98
CA LEU A 14 2.55 5.11 -6.00
C LEU A 14 2.84 6.06 -7.18
N ARG A 15 1.82 6.74 -7.70
CA ARG A 15 2.02 7.73 -8.79
C ARG A 15 2.94 8.87 -8.39
N GLU A 16 2.81 9.36 -7.16
CA GLU A 16 3.69 10.40 -6.65
C GLU A 16 5.13 9.89 -6.53
N LEU A 17 5.32 8.66 -6.03
CA LEU A 17 6.64 8.03 -5.92
C LEU A 17 7.29 7.84 -7.30
N GLU A 18 6.53 7.39 -8.30
CA GLU A 18 6.99 7.26 -9.68
C GLU A 18 7.46 8.61 -10.25
N GLY A 19 6.70 9.69 -10.00
CA GLY A 19 7.08 11.03 -10.41
C GLY A 19 8.37 11.53 -9.74
N ILE A 20 8.55 11.23 -8.45
CA ILE A 20 9.79 11.55 -7.72
C ILE A 20 10.97 10.79 -8.30
N VAL A 21 10.83 9.48 -8.53
CA VAL A 21 11.90 8.67 -9.15
C VAL A 21 12.28 9.25 -10.50
N GLN A 22 11.30 9.56 -11.34
CA GLN A 22 11.54 10.15 -12.66
C GLN A 22 12.26 11.51 -12.57
N SER A 23 11.93 12.33 -11.55
CA SER A 23 12.62 13.59 -11.28
C SER A 23 14.04 13.41 -10.74
N MET A 24 14.33 12.32 -10.02
CA MET A 24 15.67 12.00 -9.54
C MET A 24 16.55 11.43 -10.66
N GLU A 25 15.97 10.67 -11.59
CA GLU A 25 16.66 10.08 -12.73
C GLU A 25 17.10 11.10 -13.78
N SER A 26 16.43 12.26 -13.87
CA SER A 26 16.87 13.34 -14.77
C SER A 26 18.20 13.96 -14.34
N GLY A 27 18.55 13.88 -13.05
CA GLY A 27 19.84 14.34 -12.52
C GLY A 27 20.03 15.87 -12.47
N ASP A 28 19.00 16.64 -12.83
CA ASP A 28 19.06 18.11 -12.89
C ASP A 28 18.73 18.80 -11.55
N ALA A 29 18.30 18.03 -10.54
CA ALA A 29 17.90 18.55 -9.24
C ALA A 29 19.11 18.96 -8.37
N PRO A 30 19.09 20.14 -7.74
CA PRO A 30 20.06 20.51 -6.70
C PRO A 30 20.13 19.47 -5.58
N LEU A 31 21.24 19.44 -4.84
CA LEU A 31 21.44 18.49 -3.74
C LEU A 31 20.32 18.57 -2.67
N GLU A 32 19.93 19.79 -2.29
CA GLU A 32 18.86 19.99 -1.29
C GLU A 32 17.51 19.46 -1.79
N GLU A 33 17.20 19.65 -3.07
CA GLU A 33 15.98 19.11 -3.67
C GLU A 33 16.05 17.59 -3.80
N SER A 34 17.21 17.03 -4.13
CA SER A 34 17.44 15.59 -4.18
C SER A 34 17.25 14.93 -2.82
N LEU A 35 17.68 15.58 -1.73
CA LEU A 35 17.44 15.12 -0.37
C LEU A 35 15.94 15.16 -0.01
N ALA A 36 15.25 16.25 -0.38
CA ALA A 36 13.80 16.37 -0.17
C ALA A 36 13.02 15.28 -0.93
N HIS A 37 13.37 15.04 -2.20
CA HIS A 37 12.81 13.96 -3.02
C HIS A 37 13.04 12.59 -2.39
N TYR A 38 14.24 12.33 -1.88
CA TYR A 38 14.56 11.09 -1.19
C TYR A 38 13.71 10.88 0.06
N GLU A 39 13.62 11.88 0.94
CA GLU A 39 12.81 11.80 2.16
C GLU A 39 11.33 11.57 1.85
N ARG A 40 10.80 12.30 0.86
CA ARG A 40 9.42 12.13 0.40
C ARG A 40 9.19 10.74 -0.20
N GLY A 41 10.11 10.28 -1.04
CA GLY A 41 10.06 8.95 -1.65
C GLY A 41 10.04 7.84 -0.60
N MET A 42 10.86 7.94 0.44
CA MET A 42 10.88 6.99 1.57
C MET A 42 9.55 6.97 2.34
N ALA A 43 8.95 8.13 2.57
CA ALA A 43 7.64 8.22 3.21
C ALA A 43 6.52 7.56 2.38
N LEU A 44 6.51 7.82 1.06
CA LEU A 44 5.55 7.23 0.13
C LEU A 44 5.73 5.70 0.02
N LEU A 45 6.98 5.23 -0.05
CA LEU A 45 7.28 3.80 -0.07
C LEU A 45 6.72 3.10 1.17
N LYS A 46 6.95 3.68 2.36
CA LYS A 46 6.39 3.15 3.62
C LYS A 46 4.86 3.10 3.58
N GLN A 47 4.22 4.16 3.10
CA GLN A 47 2.77 4.21 2.97
C GLN A 47 2.24 3.10 2.03
N CYS A 48 2.93 2.85 0.92
CA CYS A 48 2.59 1.78 -0.02
C CYS A 48 2.72 0.40 0.64
N GLN A 49 3.83 0.14 1.33
CA GLN A 49 4.06 -1.11 2.07
C GLN A 49 2.98 -1.35 3.13
N ASP A 50 2.64 -0.32 3.92
CA ASP A 50 1.60 -0.42 4.94
C ASP A 50 0.22 -0.70 4.33
N ALA A 51 -0.07 -0.14 3.14
CA ALA A 51 -1.32 -0.42 2.44
C ALA A 51 -1.40 -1.88 1.95
N LEU A 52 -0.30 -2.40 1.39
CA LEU A 52 -0.20 -3.79 0.96
C LEU A 52 -0.32 -4.76 2.15
N ALA A 53 0.38 -4.49 3.25
CA ALA A 53 0.31 -5.30 4.46
C ALA A 53 -1.12 -5.39 5.04
N ARG A 54 -1.86 -4.26 5.04
CA ARG A 54 -3.27 -4.24 5.43
C ARG A 54 -4.16 -5.05 4.49
N ALA A 55 -3.91 -4.99 3.19
CA ALA A 55 -4.66 -5.76 2.20
C ALA A 55 -4.42 -7.27 2.38
N GLU A 56 -3.16 -7.67 2.53
CA GLU A 56 -2.77 -9.06 2.79
C GLU A 56 -3.36 -9.59 4.11
N GLN A 57 -3.32 -8.80 5.18
CA GLN A 57 -3.97 -9.16 6.44
C GLN A 57 -5.48 -9.39 6.26
N LYS A 58 -6.14 -8.53 5.49
CA LYS A 58 -7.58 -8.68 5.23
C LYS A 58 -7.88 -9.96 4.44
N ILE A 59 -7.05 -10.33 3.47
CA ILE A 59 -7.17 -11.59 2.73
C ILE A 59 -7.03 -12.78 3.69
N ARG A 60 -5.99 -12.79 4.53
CA ARG A 60 -5.77 -13.87 5.51
C ARG A 60 -6.96 -14.07 6.46
N VAL A 61 -7.57 -12.98 6.94
CA VAL A 61 -8.76 -13.07 7.80
C VAL A 61 -9.93 -13.70 7.05
N LEU A 62 -10.18 -13.28 5.81
CA LEU A 62 -11.26 -13.84 5.00
C LEU A 62 -11.05 -15.33 4.67
N GLU A 63 -9.81 -15.74 4.41
CA GLU A 63 -9.48 -17.16 4.18
C GLU A 63 -9.62 -17.99 5.46
N GLY A 64 -9.19 -17.46 6.61
CA GLY A 64 -9.33 -18.11 7.91
C GLY A 64 -10.78 -18.23 8.38
N ASP A 65 -11.60 -17.21 8.13
CA ASP A 65 -13.04 -17.23 8.43
C ASP A 65 -13.75 -18.20 7.48
N ALA A 66 -13.43 -18.18 6.17
CA ALA A 66 -13.98 -19.13 5.22
C ALA A 66 -13.65 -20.59 5.61
N LEU A 67 -12.43 -20.87 6.08
CA LEU A 67 -12.05 -22.21 6.52
C LEU A 67 -12.81 -22.66 7.78
N ARG A 68 -13.09 -21.73 8.71
CA ARG A 68 -13.90 -21.99 9.91
C ARG A 68 -15.35 -22.33 9.59
N ASP A 69 -15.92 -21.69 8.58
CA ASP A 69 -17.29 -21.95 8.14
C ASP A 69 -17.43 -23.36 7.52
N PHE A 70 -16.37 -23.92 6.94
CA PHE A 70 -16.35 -25.31 6.47
C PHE A 70 -16.19 -26.31 7.61
N ASP A 71 -15.24 -26.12 8.53
CA ASP A 71 -15.04 -27.03 9.68
C ASP A 71 -16.26 -27.09 10.63
N ALA A 72 -17.08 -26.03 10.70
CA ALA A 72 -18.31 -26.02 11.49
C ALA A 72 -19.47 -26.81 10.84
N GLY A 73 -19.35 -27.18 9.57
CA GLY A 73 -20.37 -27.93 8.82
C GLY A 73 -20.18 -29.45 8.80
N ASP A 74 -19.00 -29.95 9.20
CA ASP A 74 -18.65 -31.39 9.14
C ASP A 74 -18.72 -32.10 10.51
N ALA A 75 -19.17 -31.42 11.58
CA ALA A 75 -19.27 -31.97 12.94
C ALA A 75 -20.66 -32.54 13.32
N GLU A 76 -21.59 -32.66 12.36
CA GLU A 76 -22.88 -33.34 12.55
C GLU A 76 -23.06 -34.48 11.52
N ASP A 77 -22.39 -35.62 11.75
CA ASP A 77 -22.96 -36.99 11.74
C ASP A 77 -21.97 -38.00 12.38
#